data_AF-A0A524I9R5-F1
#
_entry.id   AF-A0A524I9R5-F1
#
_cell.length_a   1.000
_cell.length_b   1.000
_cell.length_c   1.000
_cell.angle_alpha   90.00
_cell.angle_beta   90.00
_cell.angle_gamma   90.00
#
_symmetry.space_group_name_H-M   'P 1'
#
loop_
_entity.id
_entity.type
_entity.pdbx_description
1 polymer ?
#
loop_
_entity_poly.entity_id
_entity_poly.type
_entity_poly.pdbx_seq_one_letter_code
_entity_poly.pdbx_strand_id
1 'polypeptide(L)'
;MNHEPVKVSLTAAEDKTNVSEKENIRHVVFTLTVSRPLTAPERRGLAVALVLDRSGSMHGGKIEAAKQAANMVVQALDNKNGVSIVCFDEQIDVLRRGYI
;
A
#
# COMPACT_ATOMS: atom_id res chain seq x y z
N MET A 1 14.38 -7.93 -23.08
CA MET A 1 13.89 -6.70 -22.43
C MET A 1 15.11 -5.97 -21.89
N ASN A 2 15.43 -4.78 -22.41
CA ASN A 2 16.52 -3.97 -21.86
C ASN A 2 16.01 -3.29 -20.59
N HIS A 3 16.49 -3.72 -19.43
CA HIS A 3 16.25 -3.00 -18.19
C HIS A 3 17.29 -1.88 -18.09
N GLU A 4 16.84 -0.64 -18.21
CA GLU A 4 17.66 0.52 -17.89
C GLU A 4 18.14 0.39 -16.43
N PRO A 5 19.44 0.59 -16.13
CA PRO A 5 19.95 0.40 -14.78
C PRO A 5 19.30 1.40 -13.82
N VAL A 6 18.59 0.87 -12.82
CA VAL A 6 18.01 1.67 -11.73
C VAL A 6 19.10 1.93 -10.69
N LYS A 7 19.44 3.20 -10.47
CA LYS A 7 20.38 3.57 -9.41
C LYS A 7 19.67 3.51 -8.06
N VAL A 8 20.20 2.69 -7.16
CA VAL A 8 19.75 2.58 -5.77
C VAL A 8 20.85 3.13 -4.88
N SER A 9 20.51 4.04 -3.98
CA SER A 9 21.42 4.51 -2.93
C SER A 9 20.82 4.22 -1.56
N LEU A 10 21.60 3.60 -0.68
CA LEU A 10 21.26 3.35 0.70
C LEU A 10 22.17 4.22 1.57
N THR A 11 21.60 5.03 2.45
CA THR A 11 22.33 5.72 3.50
C THR A 11 21.89 5.24 4.86
N ALA A 12 22.79 5.26 5.82
CA ALA A 12 22.52 4.95 7.22
C ALA A 12 22.99 6.14 8.07
N ALA A 13 22.15 6.60 8.98
CA ALA A 13 22.48 7.67 9.91
C ALA A 13 22.08 7.26 11.32
N GLU A 14 22.90 7.61 12.31
CA GLU A 14 22.53 7.44 13.71
C GLU A 14 21.53 8.53 14.11
N ASP A 15 20.49 8.14 14.87
CA ASP A 15 19.48 9.07 15.39
C ASP A 15 20.08 10.07 16.40
N LYS A 16 21.18 9.69 17.08
CA LYS A 16 21.91 10.54 18.04
C LYS A 16 23.42 10.32 17.91
N THR A 17 24.17 11.42 17.82
CA THR A 17 25.64 11.42 17.67
C THR A 17 26.42 11.40 19.00
N ASN A 18 25.76 11.68 20.14
CA ASN A 18 26.37 11.65 21.47
C ASN A 18 25.57 10.75 22.40
N VAL A 19 26.25 9.79 23.02
CA VAL A 19 25.64 8.78 23.87
C VAL A 19 26.45 8.57 25.15
N SER A 20 25.75 8.50 26.28
CA SER A 20 26.31 8.20 27.61
C SER A 20 26.94 6.80 27.64
N GLU A 21 28.02 6.62 28.41
CA GLU A 21 28.75 5.33 28.57
C GLU A 21 27.95 4.25 29.32
N LYS A 22 26.75 4.55 29.84
CA LYS A 22 25.84 3.54 30.42
C LYS A 22 25.09 2.78 29.31
N GLU A 23 24.44 1.67 29.68
CA GLU A 23 23.58 0.90 28.78
C GLU A 23 22.63 1.81 27.99
N ASN A 24 22.71 1.75 26.65
CA ASN A 24 22.02 2.68 25.76
C ASN A 24 21.55 1.99 24.48
N ILE A 25 20.43 2.47 23.93
CA ILE A 25 19.84 2.01 22.67
C ILE A 25 20.22 2.99 21.56
N ARG A 26 20.88 2.49 20.51
CA ARG A 26 21.20 3.25 19.30
C ARG A 26 20.18 2.93 18.21
N HIS A 27 19.51 3.95 17.69
CA HIS A 27 18.69 3.82 16.49
C HIS A 27 19.52 4.19 15.26
N VAL A 28 19.44 3.36 14.22
CA VAL A 28 20.03 3.63 12.91
C VAL A 28 18.89 3.78 11.91
N VAL A 29 18.84 4.94 11.26
CA VAL A 29 17.87 5.24 10.21
C VAL A 29 18.48 4.87 8.87
N PHE A 30 17.87 3.90 8.20
CA PHE A 30 18.22 3.55 6.83
C PHE A 30 17.33 4.31 5.85
N THR A 31 17.92 5.04 4.93
CA THR A 31 17.20 5.72 3.83
C THR A 31 17.54 5.06 2.52
N LEU A 32 16.53 4.49 1.86
CA LEU A 32 16.64 3.90 0.53
C LEU A 32 16.08 4.87 -0.51
N THR A 33 16.94 5.36 -1.39
CA THR A 33 16.55 6.19 -2.53
C THR A 33 16.73 5.40 -3.81
N VAL A 34 15.66 5.34 -4.60
CA VAL A 34 15.64 4.63 -5.90
C VAL A 34 15.42 5.68 -6.99
N SER A 35 16.36 5.79 -7.93
CA SER A 35 16.22 6.71 -9.06
C SER A 35 15.06 6.29 -9.95
N ARG A 36 14.21 7.23 -10.35
CA ARG A 36 13.18 6.96 -11.35
C ARG A 36 13.86 6.77 -12.72
N PRO A 37 13.65 5.64 -13.42
CA PRO A 37 14.18 5.48 -14.77
C PRO A 37 13.60 6.56 -15.69
N LEU A 38 14.41 7.04 -16.65
CA LEU A 38 14.03 8.10 -17.58
C LEU A 38 12.86 7.66 -18.45
N THR A 39 12.80 6.37 -18.73
CA THR A 39 11.66 5.72 -19.38
C THR A 39 10.87 4.95 -18.32
N ALA A 40 9.62 5.33 -18.09
CA ALA A 40 8.77 4.53 -17.21
C ALA A 40 8.51 3.17 -17.90
N PRO A 41 8.95 2.03 -17.33
CA PRO A 41 8.54 0.73 -17.85
C PRO A 41 7.02 0.64 -17.82
N GLU A 42 6.44 -0.15 -18.72
CA GLU A 42 5.00 -0.41 -18.70
C GLU A 42 4.62 -0.84 -17.27
N ARG A 43 3.71 -0.06 -16.65
CA ARG A 43 3.33 -0.27 -15.26
C ARG A 43 2.75 -1.68 -15.15
N ARG A 44 3.41 -2.56 -14.40
CA ARG A 44 2.86 -3.88 -14.10
C ARG A 44 1.51 -3.68 -13.41
N GLY A 45 0.52 -4.47 -13.82
CA GLY A 45 -0.80 -4.45 -13.21
C GLY A 45 -0.69 -4.59 -11.70
N LEU A 46 -1.33 -3.68 -10.97
CA LEU A 46 -1.44 -3.69 -9.52
C LEU A 46 -2.65 -4.55 -9.13
N ALA A 47 -2.51 -5.36 -8.09
CA ALA A 47 -3.64 -6.03 -7.45
C ALA A 47 -3.95 -5.34 -6.12
N VAL A 48 -5.16 -4.79 -5.98
CA VAL A 48 -5.62 -4.10 -4.76
C VAL A 48 -6.74 -4.91 -4.10
N ALA A 49 -6.63 -5.14 -2.80
CA ALA A 49 -7.71 -5.72 -2.00
C ALA A 49 -8.36 -4.64 -1.13
N LEU A 50 -9.68 -4.48 -1.28
CA LEU A 50 -10.51 -3.64 -0.43
C LEU A 50 -11.22 -4.54 0.60
N VAL A 51 -10.95 -4.30 1.87
CA VAL A 51 -11.55 -5.06 2.98
C VAL A 51 -12.51 -4.13 3.73
N LEU A 52 -13.81 -4.43 3.67
CA LEU A 52 -14.89 -3.61 4.17
C LEU A 52 -15.51 -4.25 5.42
N ASP A 53 -15.50 -3.52 6.53
CA ASP A 53 -16.19 -3.91 7.76
C ASP A 53 -17.70 -3.73 7.58
N ARG A 54 -18.49 -4.77 7.85
CA ARG A 54 -19.96 -4.72 7.82
C ARG A 54 -20.61 -5.00 9.18
N SER A 55 -19.84 -4.89 10.26
CA SER A 55 -20.33 -5.05 11.63
C SER A 55 -21.49 -4.10 11.95
N GLY A 56 -22.26 -4.40 13.00
CA GLY A 56 -23.38 -3.57 13.44
C GLY A 56 -23.01 -2.09 13.65
N SER A 57 -21.77 -1.79 14.02
CA SER A 57 -21.27 -0.42 14.22
C SER A 57 -21.16 0.42 12.94
N MET A 58 -21.14 -0.25 11.78
CA MET A 58 -21.03 0.36 10.45
C MET A 58 -22.39 0.73 9.85
N HIS A 59 -23.50 0.38 10.49
CA HIS A 59 -24.84 0.70 10.01
C HIS A 59 -25.05 2.20 9.74
N GLY A 60 -25.93 2.50 8.79
CA GLY A 60 -26.28 3.87 8.40
C GLY A 60 -25.20 4.52 7.55
N GLY A 61 -24.85 5.77 7.85
CA GLY A 61 -24.00 6.58 6.98
C GLY A 61 -22.57 6.05 6.79
N LYS A 62 -22.03 5.27 7.73
CA LYS A 62 -20.65 4.77 7.65
C LYS A 62 -20.47 3.75 6.54
N ILE A 63 -21.38 2.77 6.43
CA ILE A 63 -21.31 1.77 5.36
C ILE A 63 -21.57 2.40 3.99
N GLU A 64 -22.44 3.41 3.90
CA GLU A 64 -22.68 4.14 2.66
C GLU A 64 -21.44 4.94 2.22
N ALA A 65 -20.78 5.62 3.16
CA ALA A 65 -19.50 6.30 2.89
C ALA A 65 -18.41 5.30 2.46
N ALA A 66 -18.33 4.13 3.12
CA ALA A 66 -17.38 3.08 2.77
C ALA A 66 -17.61 2.54 1.35
N LYS A 67 -18.87 2.32 0.95
CA LYS A 67 -19.24 1.93 -0.42
C LYS A 67 -18.85 3.00 -1.45
N GLN A 68 -19.10 4.28 -1.14
CA GLN A 68 -18.73 5.38 -2.03
C GLN A 68 -17.21 5.44 -2.22
N ALA A 69 -16.43 5.33 -1.14
CA ALA A 69 -14.97 5.29 -1.20
C ALA A 69 -14.47 4.08 -1.99
N ALA A 70 -15.05 2.89 -1.77
CA ALA A 70 -14.71 1.68 -2.52
C ALA A 70 -14.98 1.86 -4.03
N ASN A 71 -16.11 2.46 -4.39
CA ASN A 71 -16.44 2.78 -5.78
C ASN A 71 -15.42 3.74 -6.40
N MET A 72 -14.99 4.78 -5.68
CA MET A 72 -13.96 5.70 -6.17
C MET A 72 -12.64 4.98 -6.46
N VAL A 73 -12.24 4.03 -5.61
CA VAL A 73 -11.03 3.22 -5.85
C VAL A 73 -11.20 2.36 -7.10
N VAL A 74 -12.33 1.66 -7.23
CA VAL A 74 -12.61 0.80 -8.40
C VAL A 74 -12.62 1.63 -9.69
N GLN A 75 -13.19 2.84 -9.67
CA GLN A 75 -13.22 3.75 -10.82
C GLN A 75 -11.84 4.30 -11.19
N ALA A 76 -10.92 4.42 -10.23
CA ALA A 76 -9.56 4.91 -10.47
C ALA A 76 -8.62 3.82 -11.02
N LEU A 77 -9.01 2.54 -10.97
CA LEU A 77 -8.21 1.44 -11.48
C LEU A 77 -8.47 1.25 -12.98
N ASP A 78 -7.39 1.17 -13.76
CA ASP A 78 -7.45 0.78 -15.18
C ASP A 78 -7.62 -0.73 -15.36
N ASN A 79 -7.91 -1.16 -16.60
CA ASN A 79 -8.16 -2.57 -16.98
C ASN A 79 -6.94 -3.51 -16.85
N LYS A 80 -5.75 -2.98 -16.56
CA LYS A 80 -4.55 -3.81 -16.29
C LYS A 80 -4.43 -4.13 -14.81
N ASN A 81 -5.22 -3.49 -13.95
CA ASN A 81 -5.19 -3.69 -12.49
C ASN A 81 -6.29 -4.65 -12.03
N GLY A 82 -5.96 -5.45 -11.02
CA GLY A 82 -6.89 -6.33 -10.34
C GLY A 82 -7.49 -5.68 -9.10
N VAL A 83 -8.77 -5.96 -8.84
CA VAL A 83 -9.43 -5.60 -7.59
C VAL A 83 -10.08 -6.81 -6.94
N SER A 84 -9.90 -6.94 -5.63
CA SER A 84 -10.68 -7.83 -4.79
C SER A 84 -11.46 -7.02 -3.77
N ILE A 85 -12.74 -7.35 -3.57
CA ILE A 85 -13.56 -6.75 -2.53
C ILE A 85 -13.95 -7.85 -1.56
N VAL A 86 -13.61 -7.66 -0.29
CA VAL A 86 -13.87 -8.58 0.81
C VAL A 86 -14.71 -7.84 1.84
N CYS A 87 -15.87 -8.37 2.17
CA CYS A 87 -16.68 -7.90 3.28
C CYS A 87 -16.46 -8.81 4.49
N PHE A 88 -16.36 -8.25 5.68
CA PHE A 88 -16.13 -9.03 6.89
C PHE A 88 -16.98 -8.57 8.08
N ASP A 89 -17.43 -9.56 8.86
CA ASP A 89 -17.93 -9.44 10.23
C ASP A 89 -17.69 -10.78 10.96
N GLU A 90 -18.74 -11.47 11.42
CA GLU A 90 -18.71 -12.87 11.89
C GLU A 90 -18.47 -13.87 10.74
N GLN A 91 -18.74 -13.45 9.50
CA GLN A 91 -18.47 -14.22 8.29
C GLN A 91 -17.65 -13.38 7.30
N ILE A 92 -16.90 -14.07 6.44
CA ILE A 92 -16.07 -13.43 5.40
C ILE A 92 -16.70 -13.72 4.04
N ASP A 93 -17.07 -12.65 3.33
CA ASP A 93 -17.64 -12.72 1.99
C ASP A 93 -16.69 -12.06 0.98
N VAL A 94 -16.17 -12.84 0.04
CA VAL A 94 -15.40 -12.30 -1.10
C VAL A 94 -16.36 -11.96 -2.22
N LEU A 95 -16.73 -10.68 -2.33
CA LEU A 95 -17.70 -10.21 -3.32
C LEU A 95 -17.13 -10.16 -4.74
N ARG A 96 -15.82 -9.92 -4.88
CA ARG A 96 -15.14 -9.90 -6.19
C ARG A 96 -13.68 -10.30 -6.08
N ARG A 97 -13.19 -11.00 -7.10
CA ARG A 97 -11.78 -11.34 -7.29
C ARG A 97 -11.47 -11.35 -8.79
N GLY A 98 -10.64 -10.44 -9.28
CA GLY A 98 -10.23 -10.44 -10.69
C GLY A 98 -9.77 -9.09 -11.22
N TYR A 99 -9.48 -9.05 -12.52
CA TYR A 99 -9.22 -7.81 -13.26
C TYR A 99 -10.53 -7.08 -13.56
N ILE A 100 -10.45 -5.76 -13.74
CA ILE A 100 -11.60 -4.93 -14.14
C ILE A 100 -11.90 -5.14 -15.62
#